data_AF-A0A2N1MAY4-F1
#
_entry.id   AF-A0A2N1MAY4-F1
#
_cell.length_a   1.000
_cell.length_b   1.000
_cell.length_c   1.000
_cell.angle_alpha   90.00
_cell.angle_beta   90.00
_cell.angle_gamma   90.00
#
_symmetry.space_group_name_H-M   'P 1'
#
loop_
_entity.id
_entity.type
_entity.pdbx_description
1 polymer ?
#
loop_
_entity_poly.entity_id
_entity_poly.type
_entity_poly.pdbx_seq_one_letter_code
_entity_poly.pdbx_strand_id
1 'polypeptide(L)' 'RVLIHCWAGVSRSATLVLAYLLKQGLTYLDAFNHLKKRRSIIEPNSGFCLQLTKYEIELLKAQG' A
#
# COMPACT_ATOMS: atom_id res chain seq x y z
N ARG A 1 -14.80 -12.06 2.92
CA ARG A 1 -13.79 -12.02 1.82
C ARG A 1 -14.13 -10.85 0.92
N VAL A 2 -13.16 -10.08 0.45
CA VAL A 2 -13.36 -8.87 -0.40
C VAL A 2 -12.38 -8.92 -1.58
N LEU A 3 -12.84 -8.60 -2.79
CA LEU A 3 -12.00 -8.43 -3.98
C LEU A 3 -11.70 -6.93 -4.16
N ILE A 4 -10.42 -6.57 -4.17
CA ILE A 4 -9.97 -5.22 -4.51
C ILE A 4 -9.35 -5.27 -5.90
N HIS A 5 -9.91 -4.51 -6.85
CA HIS A 5 -9.42 -4.47 -8.22
C HIS A 5 -9.41 -3.04 -8.79
N CYS A 6 -8.64 -2.86 -9.85
CA CYS A 6 -8.70 -1.71 -10.73
C CYS A 6 -8.48 -2.23 -12.16
N TRP A 7 -8.44 -1.34 -13.16
CA TRP A 7 -8.32 -1.74 -14.57
C TRP A 7 -7.18 -2.73 -14.85
N ALA A 8 -5.95 -2.36 -14.48
CA ALA A 8 -4.76 -3.22 -14.71
C ALA A 8 -4.37 -4.07 -13.50
N GLY A 9 -4.94 -3.78 -12.32
CA GLY A 9 -4.48 -4.37 -11.07
C GLY A 9 -3.01 -4.04 -10.73
N VAL A 10 -2.46 -2.94 -11.26
CA VAL A 10 -1.05 -2.54 -11.11
C VAL A 10 -0.89 -1.44 -10.06
N SER A 11 -1.69 -0.38 -10.17
CA SER A 11 -1.49 0.86 -9.41
C SER A 11 -2.59 1.07 -8.34
N ARG A 12 -3.77 1.59 -8.70
CA ARG A 12 -4.86 1.95 -7.75
C ARG A 12 -5.24 0.86 -6.74
N SER A 13 -5.45 -0.38 -7.20
CA SER A 13 -5.80 -1.49 -6.29
C SER A 13 -4.65 -1.89 -5.38
N ALA A 14 -3.41 -1.83 -5.88
CA ALA A 14 -2.22 -2.09 -5.08
C ALA A 14 -2.06 -1.02 -4.00
N THR A 15 -2.25 0.27 -4.34
CA THR A 15 -2.23 1.39 -3.39
C THR A 15 -3.18 1.17 -2.23
N LEU A 16 -4.43 0.75 -2.49
CA LEU A 16 -5.41 0.53 -1.42
C LEU A 16 -5.02 -0.65 -0.51
N VAL A 17 -4.49 -1.73 -1.08
CA VAL A 17 -3.99 -2.87 -0.29
C VAL A 17 -2.78 -2.48 0.54
N LEU A 18 -1.85 -1.68 0.00
CA LEU A 18 -0.69 -1.16 0.75
C LEU A 18 -1.14 -0.28 1.92
N ALA A 19 -2.06 0.66 1.69
CA ALA A 19 -2.62 1.50 2.75
C ALA A 19 -3.26 0.65 3.86
N TYR A 20 -3.98 -0.41 3.49
CA TYR A 20 -4.54 -1.33 4.48
C TYR A 20 -3.45 -2.03 5.31
N LEU A 21 -2.38 -2.53 4.67
CA LEU A 21 -1.25 -3.17 5.37
C LEU A 21 -0.51 -2.20 6.30
N LEU A 22 -0.30 -0.94 5.87
CA LEU A 22 0.25 0.11 6.73
C LEU A 22 -0.60 0.31 7.99
N LYS A 23 -1.92 0.36 7.83
CA LYS A 23 -2.86 0.46 8.97
C LYS A 23 -2.83 -0.78 9.88
N GLN A 24 -2.39 -1.93 9.39
CA GLN A 24 -2.14 -3.14 10.21
C GLN A 24 -0.77 -3.13 10.90
N GLY A 25 0.02 -2.07 10.77
CA GLY A 25 1.30 -1.90 11.44
C GLY A 25 2.53 -2.35 10.66
N LEU A 26 2.38 -2.68 9.37
CA LEU A 26 3.56 -2.91 8.51
C LEU A 26 4.19 -1.58 8.12
N THR A 27 5.51 -1.57 7.95
CA THR A 27 6.19 -0.45 7.28
C THR A 27 5.83 -0.43 5.79
N TYR A 28 6.02 0.69 5.10
CA TYR A 28 5.79 0.78 3.66
C TYR A 28 6.63 -0.24 2.89
N LEU A 29 7.89 -0.42 3.29
CA LEU A 29 8.80 -1.36 2.65
C LEU A 29 8.31 -2.81 2.83
N ASP A 30 7.88 -3.18 4.04
CA ASP A 30 7.36 -4.52 4.32
C ASP A 30 6.04 -4.78 3.61
N ALA A 31 5.13 -3.81 3.62
CA ALA A 31 3.85 -3.88 2.91
C ALA A 31 4.07 -4.05 1.40
N PHE A 32 4.98 -3.27 0.81
CA PHE A 32 5.31 -3.34 -0.60
C PHE A 32 5.92 -4.69 -0.98
N ASN A 33 6.93 -5.14 -0.23
CA ASN A 33 7.58 -6.44 -0.46
C ASN A 33 6.60 -7.61 -0.29
N HIS A 34 5.72 -7.53 0.72
CA HIS A 34 4.68 -8.52 0.93
C HIS A 34 3.74 -8.62 -0.28
N LEU A 35 3.22 -7.48 -0.75
CA LEU A 35 2.29 -7.46 -1.87
C LEU A 35 2.97 -7.83 -3.20
N LYS A 36 4.22 -7.40 -3.43
CA LYS A 36 5.01 -7.72 -4.63
C LYS A 36 5.27 -9.22 -4.75
N LYS A 37 5.54 -9.91 -3.64
CA LYS A 37 5.67 -11.38 -3.60
C LYS A 37 4.37 -12.10 -3.99
N ARG A 38 3.20 -11.53 -3.66
CA ARG A 38 1.88 -12.10 -4.00
C ARG A 38 1.42 -11.73 -5.42
N ARG A 39 1.82 -10.55 -5.91
CA ARG A 39 1.49 -10.02 -7.23
C ARG A 39 2.67 -9.21 -7.76
N SER A 40 3.48 -9.86 -8.59
CA SER A 40 4.74 -9.30 -9.11
C SER A 40 4.57 -8.05 -9.97
N ILE A 41 3.38 -7.82 -10.53
CA ILE A 41 3.12 -6.67 -11.41
C ILE A 41 2.74 -5.38 -10.68
N ILE A 42 2.67 -5.36 -9.34
CA ILE A 42 2.31 -4.12 -8.64
C ILE A 42 3.33 -3.02 -8.93
N GLU A 43 2.81 -1.83 -9.18
CA GLU A 43 3.57 -0.60 -9.41
C GLU A 43 2.64 0.61 -9.18
N PRO A 44 2.46 1.04 -7.91
CA PRO A 44 1.85 2.32 -7.62
C PRO A 44 2.62 3.44 -8.35
N ASN A 45 1.92 4.44 -8.87
CA ASN A 45 2.60 5.59 -9.46
C ASN A 45 3.30 6.42 -8.37
N SER A 46 4.21 7.32 -8.76
CA SER A 46 4.97 8.16 -7.84
C SER A 46 4.09 8.99 -6.88
N GLY A 47 2.95 9.49 -7.36
CA GLY A 47 1.98 10.21 -6.54
C GLY A 47 1.38 9.34 -5.43
N PHE A 48 1.02 8.09 -5.74
CA PHE A 48 0.53 7.13 -4.75
C PHE A 48 1.63 6.69 -3.79
N CYS A 49 2.87 6.48 -4.25
CA CYS A 49 3.99 6.20 -3.35
C CYS A 49 4.16 7.33 -2.32
N LEU A 50 4.15 8.60 -2.78
CA LEU A 50 4.24 9.75 -1.88
C LEU A 50 3.08 9.83 -0.89
N GLN A 51 1.84 9.56 -1.34
CA GLN A 51 0.67 9.52 -0.46
C GLN A 51 0.78 8.40 0.58
N LEU A 52 1.27 7.22 0.20
CA LEU A 52 1.44 6.09 1.13
C LEU A 52 2.50 6.37 2.19
N THR A 53 3.63 7.01 1.83
CA THR A 53 4.64 7.43 2.80
C THR A 53 4.10 8.50 3.75
N LYS A 54 3.34 9.47 3.25
CA LYS A 54 2.66 10.46 4.10
C LYS A 54 1.67 9.78 5.06
N TYR A 55 0.91 8.82 4.57
CA TYR A 55 -0.06 8.07 5.36
C TYR A 55 0.61 7.24 6.47
N GLU A 56 1.75 6.60 6.18
CA GLU A 56 2.56 5.91 7.19
C GLU A 56 3.01 6.87 8.31
N ILE A 57 3.48 8.06 7.96
CA ILE A 57 3.88 9.09 8.95
C ILE A 57 2.68 9.52 9.81
N GLU A 58 1.50 9.72 9.21
CA GLU A 58 0.28 10.07 9.94
C GLU A 58 -0.15 8.96 10.91
N LEU A 59 -0.06 7.70 10.49
CA LEU A 59 -0.35 6.55 11.36
C LEU A 59 0.60 6.47 12.56
N LEU A 60 1.90 6.71 12.35
CA LEU A 60 2.90 6.72 13.43
C LEU A 60 2.65 7.85 14.42
N LYS A 61 2.24 9.04 13.95
CA LYS A 61 1.88 10.17 14.82
C LYS A 61 0.63 9.91 15.63
N ALA A 62 -0.35 9.18 15.10
CA ALA A 62 -1.59 8.86 15.80
C ALA A 62 -1.42 7.78 16.90
N GLN A 63 -0.25 7.14 16.96
CA GLN A 63 0.07 6.10 17.95
C GLN A 63 0.91 6.60 19.13
N GLY A 64 1.39 7.85 19.08
CA GLY A 64 2.05 8.56 20.18
C GLY A 64 1.13 9.58 20.83
#